data_AF-A0A1M5B541-F1
#
_entry.id   AF-A0A1M5B541-F1
#
_cell.length_a   1.000
_cell.length_b   1.000
_cell.length_c   1.000
_cell.angle_alpha   90.00
_cell.angle_beta   90.00
_cell.angle_gamma   90.00
#
_symmetry.space_group_name_H-M   'P 1'
#
loop_
_entity.id
_entity.type
_entity.pdbx_description
1 polymer ?
#
loop_
_entity_poly.entity_id
_entity_poly.type
_entity_poly.pdbx_seq_one_letter_code
_entity_poly.pdbx_strand_id
1 'polypeptide(L)'
;MPTVVTPIKRSKELAPLSREHHEGLLFVFKIRQGLKMGISKERMGRFCTWSWASHFAAHFQKEEAELIPILGECHPMIEKMLEEHEAIADKFAEMMRKPTLPGLERLAQILNYHIRFEERQLFPLVEQMATKVQLVALGEALADEMPACGGWRDAFWVAPKF
;
A
#
# COMPACT_ATOMS: atom_id res chain seq x y z
N MET A 1 -24.42 9.75 -9.70
CA MET A 1 -24.58 8.29 -9.54
C MET A 1 -23.34 7.77 -8.83
N PRO A 2 -23.42 7.18 -7.63
CA PRO A 2 -22.26 6.53 -7.04
C PRO A 2 -21.93 5.34 -7.94
N THR A 3 -20.76 5.38 -8.57
CA THR A 3 -20.25 4.27 -9.37
C THR A 3 -20.08 3.08 -8.44
N VAL A 4 -20.82 2.00 -8.72
CA VAL A 4 -20.58 0.70 -8.08
C VAL A 4 -19.17 0.29 -8.47
N VAL A 5 -18.24 0.41 -7.53
CA VAL A 5 -16.86 -0.05 -7.73
C VAL A 5 -16.89 -1.56 -7.58
N THR A 6 -16.99 -2.27 -8.70
CA THR A 6 -16.80 -3.72 -8.71
C THR A 6 -15.40 -4.02 -8.16
N PRO A 7 -15.27 -4.92 -7.17
CA PRO A 7 -13.95 -5.36 -6.71
C PRO A 7 -13.15 -5.87 -7.91
N ILE A 8 -11.96 -5.32 -8.14
CA ILE A 8 -11.11 -5.80 -9.22
C ILE A 8 -10.58 -7.16 -8.77
N LYS A 9 -10.86 -8.20 -9.56
CA LYS A 9 -10.40 -9.55 -9.28
C LYS A 9 -9.11 -9.80 -10.07
N ARG A 10 -8.01 -10.06 -9.37
CA ARG A 10 -6.74 -10.47 -9.97
C ARG A 10 -6.71 -11.94 -10.35
N SER A 11 -5.77 -12.26 -11.24
CA SER A 11 -5.14 -13.58 -11.33
C SER A 11 -4.75 -14.10 -9.94
N LYS A 12 -4.71 -15.42 -9.80
CA LYS A 12 -4.36 -16.07 -8.53
C LYS A 12 -2.96 -15.64 -8.07
N GLU A 13 -2.10 -15.42 -9.04
CA GLU A 13 -0.68 -15.12 -8.92
C GLU A 13 -0.45 -13.71 -8.34
N LEU A 14 -1.21 -12.69 -8.78
CA LEU A 14 -1.12 -11.32 -8.24
C LEU A 14 -2.06 -11.07 -7.05
N ALA A 15 -3.00 -11.97 -6.77
CA ALA A 15 -3.93 -11.84 -5.65
C ALA A 15 -3.27 -11.63 -4.27
N PRO A 16 -2.04 -12.12 -3.97
CA PRO A 16 -1.35 -11.78 -2.72
C PRO A 16 -1.04 -10.28 -2.59
N LEU A 17 -0.47 -9.64 -3.62
CA LEU A 17 -0.17 -8.20 -3.60
C LEU A 17 -1.46 -7.36 -3.46
N SER A 18 -2.50 -7.71 -4.21
CA SER A 18 -3.82 -7.06 -4.05
C SER A 18 -4.46 -7.27 -2.68
N ARG A 19 -4.18 -8.39 -1.99
CA ARG A 19 -4.63 -8.59 -0.61
C ARG A 19 -3.88 -7.65 0.34
N GLU A 20 -2.58 -7.46 0.12
CA GLU A 20 -1.76 -6.52 0.89
C GLU A 20 -2.24 -5.06 0.72
N HIS A 21 -2.71 -4.67 -0.47
CA HIS A 21 -3.36 -3.37 -0.68
C HIS A 21 -4.58 -3.11 0.21
N HIS A 22 -5.24 -4.15 0.71
CA HIS A 22 -6.32 -3.98 1.68
C HIS A 22 -5.82 -3.32 2.97
N GLU A 23 -4.65 -3.74 3.47
CA GLU A 23 -4.02 -3.16 4.65
C GLU A 23 -3.58 -1.71 4.39
N GLY A 24 -3.05 -1.44 3.20
CA GLY A 24 -2.75 -0.08 2.74
C GLY A 24 -3.97 0.84 2.73
N LEU A 25 -5.09 0.39 2.17
CA LEU A 25 -6.35 1.13 2.16
C LEU A 25 -6.95 1.28 3.56
N LEU A 26 -6.80 0.27 4.42
CA LEU A 26 -7.23 0.34 5.81
C LEU A 26 -6.40 1.36 6.59
N PHE A 27 -5.09 1.45 6.35
CA PHE A 27 -4.25 2.52 6.90
C PHE A 27 -4.75 3.90 6.48
N VAL A 28 -5.02 4.11 5.17
CA VAL A 28 -5.58 5.37 4.65
C VAL A 28 -6.89 5.72 5.37
N PHE A 29 -7.79 4.76 5.51
CA PHE A 29 -9.05 4.94 6.23
C PHE A 29 -8.82 5.34 7.69
N LYS A 30 -7.94 4.63 8.40
CA LYS A 30 -7.64 4.87 9.82
C LYS A 30 -7.06 6.26 10.05
N ILE A 31 -6.10 6.71 9.23
CA ILE A 31 -5.55 8.06 9.29
C ILE A 31 -6.64 9.11 9.10
N ARG A 32 -7.49 8.96 8.07
CA ARG A 32 -8.60 9.89 7.80
C ARG A 32 -9.63 9.93 8.94
N GLN A 33 -9.94 8.80 9.57
CA GLN A 33 -10.78 8.80 10.77
C GLN A 33 -10.12 9.53 11.93
N GLY A 34 -8.82 9.28 12.17
CA GLY A 34 -8.07 10.00 13.20
C GLY A 34 -8.10 11.51 13.00
N LEU A 35 -7.89 11.97 11.76
CA LEU A 35 -8.00 13.39 11.39
C LEU A 35 -9.40 13.95 11.65
N LYS A 36 -10.44 13.25 11.19
CA LYS A 36 -11.85 13.65 11.39
C LYS A 36 -12.23 13.75 12.87
N MET A 37 -11.68 12.87 13.70
CA MET A 37 -11.95 12.79 15.13
C MET A 37 -11.04 13.70 15.97
N GLY A 38 -10.14 14.47 15.35
CA GLY A 38 -9.22 15.36 16.05
C GLY A 38 -8.18 14.62 16.91
N ILE A 39 -7.82 13.40 16.52
CA ILE A 39 -6.77 12.62 17.19
C ILE A 39 -5.43 13.34 17.07
N SER A 40 -4.60 13.27 18.12
CA SER A 40 -3.30 13.91 18.10
C SER A 40 -2.40 13.38 16.98
N LYS A 41 -1.70 14.30 16.32
CA LYS A 41 -0.75 14.00 15.23
C LYS A 41 0.35 13.03 15.71
N GLU A 42 0.76 13.12 16.98
CA GLU A 42 1.74 12.21 17.57
C GLU A 42 1.21 10.77 17.67
N ARG A 43 -0.07 10.59 17.99
CA ARG A 43 -0.69 9.25 18.07
C ARG A 43 -0.80 8.61 16.69
N MET A 44 -1.22 9.38 15.68
CA MET A 44 -1.22 8.92 14.29
C MET A 44 0.19 8.70 13.74
N GLY A 45 1.18 9.53 14.13
CA GLY A 45 2.58 9.36 13.74
C GLY A 45 3.18 8.03 14.23
N ARG A 46 2.88 7.61 15.46
CA ARG A 46 3.28 6.27 15.95
C ARG A 46 2.66 5.14 15.13
N PHE A 47 1.42 5.32 14.67
CA PHE A 47 0.78 4.37 13.78
C PHE A 47 1.48 4.33 12.42
N CYS A 48 1.91 5.46 11.86
CA CYS A 48 2.75 5.49 10.66
C CYS A 48 4.05 4.69 10.86
N THR A 49 4.73 4.86 11.99
CA THR A 49 5.95 4.10 12.32
C THR A 49 5.70 2.60 12.33
N TRP A 50 4.65 2.17 13.03
CA TRP A 50 4.31 0.75 13.08
C TRP A 50 3.93 0.22 11.70
N SER A 51 3.06 0.91 10.96
CA SER A 51 2.59 0.46 9.64
C SER A 51 3.71 0.39 8.61
N TRP A 52 4.67 1.31 8.65
CA TRP A 52 5.85 1.25 7.77
C TRP A 52 6.67 -0.02 8.03
N ALA A 53 7.01 -0.27 9.29
CA ALA A 53 7.82 -1.41 9.70
C ALA A 53 7.10 -2.76 9.56
N SER A 54 5.78 -2.78 9.74
CA SER A 54 4.99 -4.01 9.71
C SER A 54 4.57 -4.45 8.31
N HIS A 55 4.51 -3.52 7.35
CA HIS A 55 3.81 -3.74 6.09
C HIS A 55 4.48 -3.04 4.90
N PHE A 56 4.46 -1.71 4.84
CA PHE A 56 4.75 -0.99 3.59
C PHE A 56 6.17 -1.21 3.07
N ALA A 57 7.18 -1.22 3.93
CA ALA A 57 8.57 -1.39 3.48
C ALA A 57 8.78 -2.73 2.76
N ALA A 58 8.22 -3.81 3.31
CA ALA A 58 8.37 -5.14 2.72
C ALA A 58 7.41 -5.37 1.55
N HIS A 59 6.25 -4.70 1.53
CA HIS A 59 5.31 -4.71 0.41
C HIS A 59 5.97 -4.12 -0.85
N PHE A 60 6.53 -2.91 -0.76
CA PHE A 60 7.21 -2.26 -1.88
C PHE A 60 8.39 -3.08 -2.40
N GLN A 61 9.20 -3.65 -1.49
CA GLN A 61 10.30 -4.54 -1.88
C GLN A 61 9.83 -5.77 -2.67
N LYS A 62 8.68 -6.35 -2.29
CA LYS A 62 8.09 -7.47 -3.01
C LYS A 62 7.60 -7.04 -4.39
N GLU A 63 6.91 -5.91 -4.51
CA GLU A 63 6.45 -5.41 -5.81
C GLU A 63 7.63 -5.11 -6.75
N GLU A 64 8.66 -4.45 -6.25
CA GLU A 64 9.88 -4.18 -7.01
C GLU A 64 10.55 -5.48 -7.46
N ALA A 65 10.77 -6.43 -6.54
CA ALA A 65 11.44 -7.69 -6.85
C ALA A 65 10.69 -8.52 -7.91
N GLU A 66 9.36 -8.51 -7.86
CA GLU A 66 8.55 -9.43 -8.65
C GLU A 66 7.98 -8.82 -9.94
N LEU A 67 7.74 -7.51 -9.98
CA LEU A 67 7.15 -6.84 -11.16
C LEU A 67 8.20 -6.34 -12.15
N ILE A 68 9.38 -5.93 -11.67
CA ILE A 68 10.49 -5.47 -12.52
C ILE A 68 10.92 -6.56 -13.52
N PRO A 69 11.11 -7.85 -13.14
CA PRO A 69 11.51 -8.90 -14.09
C PRO A 69 10.50 -9.18 -15.20
N ILE A 70 9.24 -8.74 -15.05
CA ILE A 70 8.18 -8.96 -16.03
C ILE A 70 8.15 -7.84 -17.07
N LEU A 71 8.13 -6.58 -16.62
CA LEU A 71 8.00 -5.43 -17.52
C LEU A 71 9.34 -4.85 -17.97
N GLY A 72 10.41 -5.08 -17.19
CA GLY A 72 11.72 -4.47 -17.37
C GLY A 72 11.89 -3.17 -16.59
N GLU A 73 13.10 -2.94 -16.09
CA GLU A 73 13.44 -1.79 -15.23
C GLU A 73 13.18 -0.43 -15.89
N CYS A 74 13.43 -0.31 -17.20
CA CYS A 74 13.20 0.92 -17.96
C CYS A 74 11.77 1.08 -18.50
N HIS A 75 10.81 0.27 -18.03
CA HIS A 75 9.43 0.41 -18.46
C HIS A 75 8.80 1.63 -17.77
N PRO A 76 8.11 2.56 -18.48
CA PRO A 76 7.61 3.79 -17.87
C PRO A 76 6.66 3.58 -16.67
N MET A 77 5.95 2.45 -16.62
CA MET A 77 5.09 2.13 -15.47
C MET A 77 5.87 1.62 -14.25
N ILE A 78 7.03 0.99 -14.46
CA ILE A 78 7.94 0.60 -13.39
C ILE A 78 8.65 1.84 -12.85
N GLU A 79 9.17 2.71 -13.73
CA GLU A 79 9.74 4.00 -13.33
C GLU A 79 8.76 4.80 -12.46
N LYS A 80 7.50 4.92 -12.91
CA LYS A 80 6.44 5.58 -12.13
C LYS A 80 6.17 4.90 -10.78
N MET A 81 6.15 3.57 -10.71
CA MET A 81 5.94 2.83 -9.46
C MET A 81 7.06 3.14 -8.46
N LEU A 82 8.32 3.09 -8.92
CA LEU A 82 9.49 3.39 -8.11
C LEU A 82 9.51 4.84 -7.61
N GLU A 83 9.19 5.81 -8.48
CA GLU A 83 9.07 7.22 -8.09
C GLU A 83 7.97 7.43 -7.03
N GLU A 84 6.82 6.74 -7.16
CA GLU A 84 5.76 6.81 -6.17
C GLU A 84 6.15 6.12 -4.85
N HIS A 85 6.87 4.99 -4.89
CA HIS A 85 7.41 4.32 -3.71
C HIS A 85 8.34 5.23 -2.93
N GLU A 86 9.31 5.86 -3.60
CA GLU A 86 10.27 6.79 -2.98
C GLU A 86 9.52 7.96 -2.33
N ALA A 87 8.60 8.59 -3.05
CA ALA A 87 7.82 9.70 -2.54
C ALA A 87 6.95 9.31 -1.32
N ILE A 88 6.40 8.10 -1.30
CA ILE A 88 5.63 7.57 -0.17
C ILE A 88 6.56 7.27 1.01
N ALA A 89 7.72 6.64 0.77
CA ALA A 89 8.71 6.31 1.78
C ALA A 89 9.23 7.56 2.50
N ASP A 90 9.58 8.59 1.73
CA ASP A 90 9.99 9.90 2.25
C ASP A 90 8.88 10.53 3.08
N LYS A 91 7.63 10.42 2.62
CA LYS A 91 6.51 10.98 3.36
C LYS A 91 6.23 10.23 4.66
N PHE A 92 6.40 8.91 4.68
CA PHE A 92 6.39 8.12 5.91
C PHE A 92 7.51 8.60 6.84
N ALA A 93 8.75 8.74 6.35
CA ALA A 93 9.88 9.20 7.15
C ALA A 93 9.64 10.59 7.78
N GLU A 94 9.04 11.51 7.02
CA GLU A 94 8.62 12.82 7.54
C GLU A 94 7.60 12.67 8.68
N MET A 95 6.54 11.86 8.50
CA MET A 95 5.47 11.69 9.49
C MET A 95 5.91 10.89 10.72
N MET A 96 6.87 9.99 10.59
CA MET A 96 7.49 9.29 11.72
C MET A 96 8.31 10.24 12.60
N ARG A 97 9.03 11.21 11.99
CA ARG A 97 9.92 12.13 12.70
C ARG A 97 9.22 13.37 13.22
N LYS A 98 8.38 14.00 12.41
CA LYS A 98 7.70 15.27 12.72
C LYS A 98 6.28 15.23 12.13
N PRO A 99 5.35 14.49 12.74
CA PRO A 99 3.99 14.37 12.22
C PRO A 99 3.30 15.74 12.20
N THR A 100 2.58 16.01 11.12
CA THR A 100 1.70 17.17 10.98
C THR A 100 0.37 16.72 10.40
N LEU A 101 -0.73 17.40 10.76
CA LEU A 101 -2.06 17.02 10.23
C LEU A 101 -2.11 17.12 8.69
N PRO A 102 -1.61 18.20 8.04
CA PRO A 102 -1.56 18.25 6.58
C PRO A 102 -0.65 17.17 5.98
N GLY A 103 0.45 16.84 6.65
CA GLY A 103 1.36 15.79 6.19
C GLY A 103 0.72 14.39 6.23
N LEU A 104 -0.03 14.09 7.28
CA LEU A 104 -0.75 12.83 7.43
C LEU A 104 -1.86 12.67 6.38
N GLU A 105 -2.61 13.74 6.09
CA GLU A 105 -3.60 13.70 5.00
C GLU A 105 -2.91 13.53 3.65
N ARG A 106 -1.80 14.22 3.42
CA ARG A 106 -1.03 14.07 2.17
C ARG A 106 -0.53 12.64 2.00
N LEU A 107 0.01 12.03 3.06
CA LEU A 107 0.44 10.62 3.05
C LEU A 107 -0.72 9.68 2.67
N ALA A 108 -1.86 9.83 3.34
CA ALA A 108 -3.06 9.04 3.05
C ALA A 108 -3.55 9.24 1.60
N GLN A 109 -3.43 10.45 1.07
CA GLN A 109 -3.80 10.77 -0.30
C GLN A 109 -2.89 10.09 -1.32
N ILE A 110 -1.55 10.26 -1.21
CA ILE A 110 -0.61 9.71 -2.20
C ILE A 110 -0.64 8.19 -2.20
N LEU A 111 -0.72 7.56 -1.03
CA LEU A 111 -0.80 6.11 -0.92
C LEU A 111 -2.09 5.56 -1.55
N ASN A 112 -3.23 6.23 -1.33
CA ASN A 112 -4.48 5.85 -1.97
C ASN A 112 -4.45 6.01 -3.51
N TYR A 113 -3.72 6.98 -4.03
CA TYR A 113 -3.56 7.14 -5.48
C TYR A 113 -2.64 6.08 -6.08
N HIS A 114 -1.54 5.78 -5.40
CA HIS A 114 -0.59 4.76 -5.77
C HIS A 114 -1.25 3.36 -5.85
N ILE A 115 -1.92 2.92 -4.78
CA ILE A 115 -2.67 1.63 -4.77
C ILE A 115 -3.69 1.57 -5.94
N ARG A 116 -4.36 2.69 -6.24
CA ARG A 116 -5.31 2.73 -7.36
C ARG A 116 -4.61 2.68 -8.71
N PHE A 117 -3.43 3.27 -8.84
CA PHE A 117 -2.63 3.17 -10.04
C PHE A 117 -2.20 1.72 -10.27
N GLU A 118 -1.69 1.05 -9.25
CA GLU A 118 -1.20 -0.32 -9.38
C GLU A 118 -2.33 -1.26 -9.75
N GLU A 119 -3.42 -1.20 -9.00
CA GLU A 119 -4.61 -1.99 -9.30
C GLU A 119 -5.17 -1.66 -10.68
N ARG A 120 -5.32 -0.40 -11.06
CA ARG A 120 -6.10 -0.09 -12.28
C ARG A 120 -5.27 -0.12 -13.55
N GLN A 121 -3.94 -0.06 -13.44
CA GLN A 121 -3.06 0.16 -14.57
C GLN A 121 -1.89 -0.82 -14.57
N LEU A 122 -1.10 -0.87 -13.49
CA LEU A 122 0.12 -1.69 -13.46
C LEU A 122 -0.18 -3.19 -13.50
N PHE A 123 -0.98 -3.69 -12.55
CA PHE A 123 -1.28 -5.12 -12.44
C PHE A 123 -1.99 -5.67 -13.69
N PRO A 124 -2.99 -4.99 -14.29
CA PRO A 124 -3.55 -5.42 -15.57
C PRO A 124 -2.49 -5.52 -16.69
N LEU A 125 -1.54 -4.58 -16.75
CA LEU A 125 -0.47 -4.64 -17.74
C LEU A 125 0.46 -5.83 -17.47
N VAL A 126 0.82 -6.07 -16.21
CA VAL A 126 1.63 -7.24 -15.81
C VAL A 126 0.93 -8.53 -16.24
N GLU A 127 -0.36 -8.67 -15.99
CA GLU A 127 -1.16 -9.83 -16.41
C GLU A 127 -1.18 -10.02 -17.93
N GLN A 128 -1.18 -8.92 -18.68
CA GLN A 128 -1.18 -8.94 -20.14
C GLN A 128 0.19 -9.30 -20.73
N MET A 129 1.27 -8.82 -20.11
CA MET A 129 2.64 -8.93 -20.64
C MET A 129 3.36 -10.19 -20.17
N ALA A 130 3.01 -10.71 -18.98
CA ALA A 130 3.68 -11.87 -18.41
C ALA A 130 3.39 -13.14 -19.22
N THR A 131 4.45 -13.92 -19.48
CA THR A 131 4.29 -15.29 -19.95
C THR A 131 3.69 -16.16 -18.86
N LYS A 132 3.11 -17.31 -19.25
CA LYS A 132 2.58 -18.29 -18.28
C LYS A 132 3.62 -18.73 -17.25
N VAL A 133 4.89 -18.88 -17.68
CA VAL A 133 5.99 -19.28 -16.80
C VAL A 133 6.29 -18.17 -15.78
N GLN A 134 6.34 -16.91 -16.22
CA GLN A 134 6.54 -15.76 -15.33
C GLN A 134 5.39 -15.60 -14.33
N LEU A 135 4.14 -15.76 -14.76
CA LEU A 135 2.99 -15.70 -13.84
C LEU A 135 3.05 -16.79 -12.77
N VAL A 136 3.38 -18.03 -13.15
CA VAL A 136 3.51 -19.12 -12.16
C VAL A 136 4.63 -18.82 -11.16
N ALA A 137 5.80 -18.39 -11.63
CA ALA A 137 6.92 -18.03 -10.76
C ALA A 137 6.56 -16.88 -9.80
N LEU A 138 5.88 -15.85 -10.32
CA LEU A 138 5.34 -14.74 -9.53
C LEU A 138 4.40 -15.24 -8.42
N GLY A 139 3.46 -16.12 -8.76
CA GLY A 139 2.54 -16.69 -7.78
C GLY A 139 3.21 -17.54 -6.71
N GLU A 140 4.30 -18.24 -7.05
CA GLU A 140 5.10 -19.03 -6.11
C GLU A 140 5.92 -18.12 -5.18
N ALA A 141 6.57 -17.08 -5.71
CA ALA A 141 7.33 -16.11 -4.92
C ALA A 141 6.44 -15.34 -3.93
N LEU A 142 5.20 -15.03 -4.35
CA LEU A 142 4.21 -14.33 -3.52
C LEU A 142 3.41 -15.25 -2.59
N ALA A 143 3.67 -16.57 -2.59
CA ALA A 143 2.97 -17.51 -1.73
C ALA A 143 3.47 -17.46 -0.27
N ASP A 144 4.69 -16.95 -0.04
CA ASP A 144 5.24 -16.81 1.31
C ASP A 144 4.55 -15.67 2.08
N GLU A 145 3.76 -16.06 3.07
CA GLU A 145 3.14 -15.11 3.99
C GLU A 145 4.20 -14.52 4.92
N MET A 146 4.34 -13.19 4.90
CA MET A 146 5.12 -12.50 5.92
C MET A 146 4.55 -12.81 7.31
N PRO A 147 5.40 -13.12 8.31
CA PRO A 147 4.96 -13.22 9.68
C PRO A 147 4.28 -11.91 10.10
N ALA A 148 3.07 -12.00 10.64
CA ALA A 148 2.34 -10.84 11.11
C ALA A 148 3.18 -10.11 12.19
N CYS A 149 3.62 -8.89 11.89
CA CYS A 149 4.06 -7.98 12.94
C CYS A 149 2.86 -7.79 13.87
N GLY A 150 3.02 -8.09 15.17
CA GLY A 150 1.90 -8.12 16.12
C GLY A 150 0.94 -6.94 15.93
N GLY A 151 -0.37 -7.23 15.91
CA GLY A 151 -1.39 -6.26 15.53
C GLY A 151 -1.34 -4.97 16.35
N TRP A 152 -1.58 -3.83 15.68
CA TRP A 152 -1.65 -2.53 16.32
C TRP A 152 -2.81 -2.47 17.31
N ARG A 153 -2.51 -2.17 18.58
CA ARG A 153 -3.48 -2.22 19.68
C ARG A 153 -4.19 -0.89 19.95
N ASP A 154 -3.62 0.22 19.48
CA ASP A 154 -4.14 1.56 19.75
C ASP A 154 -5.17 1.98 18.68
N ALA A 155 -6.41 1.51 18.82
CA ALA A 155 -7.50 1.72 17.85
C ALA A 155 -8.06 3.16 17.87
N PHE A 156 -7.23 4.16 17.57
CA PHE A 156 -7.58 5.59 17.62
C PHE A 156 -8.67 6.03 16.63
N TRP A 157 -8.96 5.19 15.64
CA TRP A 157 -9.95 5.41 14.59
C TRP A 157 -11.37 4.98 14.99
N VAL A 158 -11.58 4.48 16.21
CA VAL A 158 -12.88 4.08 16.73
C VAL A 158 -13.38 5.14 17.71
N ALA A 159 -14.63 5.58 17.55
CA ALA A 159 -15.27 6.47 18.52
C ALA A 159 -15.30 5.81 19.90
N PRO A 160 -15.01 6.56 20.98
CA PRO A 160 -15.22 6.06 22.34
C PRO A 160 -16.67 5.59 22.46
N LYS A 161 -16.87 4.35 22.90
CA LYS A 161 -18.19 3.91 23.35
C LYS A 161 -18.41 4.58 24.71
N PHE A 162 -19.33 5.53 24.76
CA PHE A 162 -19.87 6.06 26.02
C PHE A 162 -20.95 5.13 26.55
#